data_AF-A0A5B6V0X8-F1
#
_entry.id   AF-A0A5B6V0X8-F1
#
_cell.length_a   1.000
_cell.length_b   1.000
_cell.length_c   1.000
_cell.angle_alpha   90.00
_cell.angle_beta   90.00
_cell.angle_gamma   90.00
#
_symmetry.space_group_name_H-M   'P 1'
#
loop_
_entity.id
_entity.type
_entity.pdbx_description
1 polymer ?
#
loop_
_entity_poly.entity_id
_entity_poly.type
_entity_poly.pdbx_seq_one_letter_code
_entity_poly.pdbx_strand_id
1 'polypeptide(L)'
;MQDVMAICIDQVQSAFVPGRLISDNILLAYEILHTFKKKQTGKKGYMAVKLDMSKAYDRVEWDFIRAVMNKMGFDRKWIELIMRCVTSVSYAVTINGTRGRSFIPSRGLRQGDPLSPFLFLICSEGLSALMRTSTKEGLIRGAKVSRKGPEISHLLFADDCLMFSEATTKGARMLKDLLKVYEECSGQRVNYDKSLIFYSTNTNDESKEAVLRLLGVRSSTSPEKYLGLPNLVGRRKKEAFQNLVDRITARIDNWSSRLLSLGGKEIFIKAVLQAIPTFAIKHSSTILVAEGTWQTGHALVSMEIFM
;
A
#
# COMPACT_ATOMS: atom_id res chain seq x y z
N MET A 1 1.52 21.06 -9.95
CA MET A 1 0.74 19.85 -9.61
C MET A 1 1.12 19.33 -8.23
N GLN A 2 2.40 19.07 -7.98
CA GLN A 2 2.94 18.57 -6.72
C GLN A 2 2.40 19.26 -5.45
N ASP A 3 2.41 20.59 -5.39
CA ASP A 3 1.99 21.35 -4.19
C ASP A 3 0.49 21.24 -3.89
N VAL A 4 -0.32 20.96 -4.91
CA VAL A 4 -1.78 20.84 -4.80
C VAL A 4 -2.20 19.41 -4.45
N MET A 5 -1.35 18.42 -4.72
CA MET A 5 -1.65 17.01 -4.45
C MET A 5 -1.92 16.74 -2.96
N ALA A 6 -1.20 17.41 -2.05
CA ALA A 6 -1.42 17.25 -0.62
C ALA A 6 -2.81 17.74 -0.15
N ILE A 7 -3.42 18.67 -0.90
CA ILE A 7 -4.76 19.22 -0.63
C ILE A 7 -5.83 18.31 -1.25
N CYS A 8 -5.59 17.80 -2.46
CA CYS A 8 -6.58 17.02 -3.21
C CYS A 8 -6.66 15.54 -2.81
N ILE A 9 -5.57 14.96 -2.30
CA ILE A 9 -5.48 13.53 -2.00
C ILE A 9 -5.72 13.27 -0.52
N ASP A 10 -6.50 12.25 -0.21
CA ASP A 10 -6.84 11.85 1.15
C ASP A 10 -5.61 11.55 2.01
N GLN A 11 -5.63 11.90 3.29
CA GLN A 11 -4.55 11.64 4.25
C GLN A 11 -4.20 10.15 4.39
N VAL A 12 -5.14 9.23 4.11
CA VAL A 12 -4.89 7.78 4.12
C VAL A 12 -4.05 7.29 2.93
N GLN A 13 -3.69 8.16 1.99
CA GLN A 13 -2.74 7.90 0.92
C GLN A 13 -1.42 8.62 1.21
N SER A 14 -0.38 7.85 1.52
CA SER A 14 0.93 8.38 1.92
C SER A 14 2.00 8.19 0.85
N ALA A 15 1.77 7.38 -0.18
CA ALA A 15 2.72 7.19 -1.27
C ALA A 15 2.67 8.37 -2.26
N PHE A 16 3.84 8.84 -2.70
CA PHE A 16 4.00 9.87 -3.75
C PHE A 16 3.33 11.23 -3.48
N VAL A 17 2.91 11.50 -2.24
CA VAL A 17 2.39 12.82 -1.82
C VAL A 17 3.49 13.57 -1.06
N PRO A 18 3.87 14.78 -1.47
CA PRO A 18 4.87 15.59 -0.77
C PRO A 18 4.51 15.80 0.71
N GLY A 19 5.49 15.67 1.59
CA GLY A 19 5.31 15.87 3.03
C GLY A 19 4.65 14.71 3.78
N ARG A 20 4.27 13.61 3.10
CA ARG A 20 3.76 12.40 3.74
C ARG A 20 4.81 11.30 3.73
N LEU A 21 4.96 10.63 4.87
CA LEU A 21 5.86 9.49 4.99
C LEU A 21 5.07 8.20 4.82
N ILE A 22 5.52 7.33 3.90
CA ILE A 22 4.92 6.01 3.71
C ILE A 22 4.95 5.18 5.02
N SER A 23 5.92 5.46 5.90
CA SER A 23 6.06 4.83 7.22
C SER A 23 4.83 5.00 8.10
N ASP A 24 4.07 6.08 7.96
CA ASP A 24 2.95 6.38 8.84
C ASP A 24 1.76 5.45 8.55
N ASN A 25 1.45 5.25 7.26
CA ASN A 25 0.45 4.27 6.84
C ASN A 25 0.88 2.83 7.20
N ILE A 26 2.18 2.53 7.06
CA ILE A 26 2.75 1.25 7.44
C ILE A 26 2.53 1.00 8.95
N LEU A 27 2.79 2.00 9.79
CA LEU A 27 2.59 1.92 11.23
C LEU A 27 1.11 1.73 11.59
N LEU A 28 0.22 2.52 10.98
CA LEU A 28 -1.23 2.37 11.19
C LEU A 28 -1.74 0.99 10.79
N ALA A 29 -1.31 0.48 9.63
CA ALA A 29 -1.66 -0.87 9.19
C ALA A 29 -1.18 -1.92 10.20
N TYR A 30 0.04 -1.77 10.71
CA TYR A 30 0.61 -2.66 11.72
C TYR A 30 -0.18 -2.64 13.03
N GLU A 31 -0.50 -1.45 13.55
CA GLU A 31 -1.28 -1.30 14.80
C GLU A 31 -2.68 -1.90 14.68
N ILE A 32 -3.35 -1.72 13.54
CA ILE A 32 -4.67 -2.30 13.27
C ILE A 32 -4.58 -3.84 13.21
N LEU A 33 -3.63 -4.38 12.44
CA LEU A 33 -3.44 -5.82 12.30
C LEU A 33 -3.01 -6.48 13.62
N HIS A 34 -2.20 -5.79 14.42
CA HIS A 34 -1.84 -6.21 15.77
C HIS A 34 -3.06 -6.22 16.69
N THR A 35 -3.90 -5.18 16.61
CA THR A 35 -5.17 -5.11 17.35
C THR A 35 -6.08 -6.28 16.96
N PHE A 36 -6.13 -6.65 15.68
CA PHE A 36 -6.90 -7.80 15.20
C PHE A 36 -6.41 -9.11 15.83
N LYS A 37 -5.09 -9.32 15.90
CA LYS A 37 -4.49 -10.49 16.56
C LYS A 37 -4.79 -10.54 18.06
N LYS A 38 -4.75 -9.39 18.75
CA LYS A 38 -5.01 -9.30 20.20
C LYS A 38 -6.49 -9.35 20.58
N LYS A 39 -7.40 -9.13 19.62
CA LYS A 39 -8.85 -9.13 19.85
C LYS A 39 -9.38 -10.56 20.00
N GLN A 40 -9.20 -11.14 21.18
CA GLN A 40 -9.63 -12.52 21.51
C GLN A 40 -11.09 -12.61 21.95
N THR A 41 -11.69 -11.50 22.40
CA THR A 41 -13.06 -11.47 22.96
C THR A 41 -13.93 -10.43 22.26
N GLY A 42 -15.26 -10.58 22.42
CA GLY A 42 -16.27 -9.69 21.85
C GLY A 42 -16.96 -10.28 20.61
N LYS A 43 -18.22 -9.93 20.40
CA LYS A 43 -19.08 -10.51 19.35
C LYS A 43 -18.77 -10.02 17.93
N LYS A 44 -18.02 -8.92 17.79
CA LYS A 44 -17.74 -8.28 16.49
C LYS A 44 -16.35 -8.66 15.98
N GLY A 45 -16.31 -9.49 14.95
CA GLY A 45 -15.12 -9.79 14.16
C GLY A 45 -14.82 -8.69 13.13
N TYR A 46 -13.56 -8.55 12.76
CA TYR A 46 -13.08 -7.59 11.76
C TYR A 46 -12.23 -8.30 10.71
N MET A 47 -12.20 -7.74 9.51
CA MET A 47 -11.39 -8.20 8.40
C MET A 47 -10.58 -7.06 7.80
N ALA A 48 -9.38 -7.40 7.34
CA ALA A 48 -8.52 -6.54 6.56
C ALA A 48 -8.27 -7.23 5.22
N VAL A 49 -8.66 -6.58 4.12
CA VAL A 49 -8.53 -7.09 2.76
C VAL A 49 -7.39 -6.34 2.08
N LYS A 50 -6.28 -7.03 1.82
CA LYS A 50 -5.26 -6.57 0.89
C LYS A 50 -5.80 -6.79 -0.52
N LEU A 51 -5.83 -5.73 -1.31
CA LEU A 51 -6.10 -5.79 -2.73
C LEU A 51 -4.81 -5.65 -3.52
N ASP A 52 -4.66 -6.50 -4.54
CA ASP A 52 -3.66 -6.41 -5.59
C ASP A 52 -4.36 -5.92 -6.87
N MET A 53 -3.87 -4.85 -7.49
CA MET A 53 -4.46 -4.32 -8.72
C MET A 53 -3.74 -4.90 -9.95
N SER A 54 -4.49 -5.59 -10.82
CA SER A 54 -3.96 -6.18 -12.05
C SER A 54 -3.53 -5.09 -13.03
N LYS A 55 -2.22 -5.00 -13.32
CA LYS A 55 -1.68 -4.03 -14.28
C LYS A 55 -2.15 -2.60 -13.98
N ALA A 56 -1.91 -2.16 -12.74
CA ALA A 56 -2.54 -0.98 -12.15
C ALA A 56 -2.43 0.29 -13.02
N TYR A 57 -1.28 0.52 -13.67
CA TYR A 57 -1.07 1.65 -14.57
C TYR A 57 -1.71 1.44 -15.95
N ASP A 58 -1.61 0.25 -16.53
CA ASP A 58 -2.01 -0.01 -17.93
C ASP A 58 -3.53 0.00 -18.15
N ARG A 59 -4.30 -0.17 -17.07
CA ARG A 59 -5.76 -0.30 -17.13
C ARG A 59 -6.54 0.98 -16.90
N VAL A 60 -5.87 2.05 -16.47
CA VAL A 60 -6.58 3.28 -16.04
C VAL A 60 -7.27 3.93 -17.22
N GLU A 61 -8.59 4.12 -17.12
CA GLU A 61 -9.38 4.82 -18.13
C GLU A 61 -9.14 6.33 -18.05
N TRP A 62 -8.82 6.93 -19.18
CA TRP A 62 -8.46 8.35 -19.28
C TRP A 62 -9.63 9.28 -18.96
N ASP A 63 -10.84 8.91 -19.37
CA ASP A 63 -12.05 9.69 -19.10
C ASP A 63 -12.39 9.69 -17.61
N PHE A 64 -12.05 8.61 -16.89
CA PHE A 64 -12.20 8.57 -15.44
C PHE A 64 -11.29 9.59 -14.75
N ILE A 65 -10.00 9.61 -15.10
CA ILE A 65 -9.06 10.62 -14.55
C ILE A 65 -9.60 12.02 -14.82
N ARG A 66 -10.03 12.30 -16.07
CA ARG A 66 -10.60 13.58 -16.45
C ARG A 66 -11.82 13.94 -15.59
N ALA A 67 -12.72 13.01 -15.36
CA ALA A 67 -13.91 13.21 -14.53
C ALA A 67 -13.55 13.50 -13.07
N VAL A 68 -12.59 12.77 -12.50
CA VAL A 68 -12.12 13.00 -11.11
C VAL A 68 -11.47 14.38 -10.98
N MET A 69 -10.60 14.77 -11.92
CA MET A 69 -9.98 16.11 -11.91
C MET A 69 -11.02 17.23 -12.01
N ASN A 70 -12.03 17.09 -12.87
CA ASN A 70 -13.13 18.05 -12.93
C ASN A 70 -13.88 18.12 -11.60
N LYS A 71 -14.16 16.97 -10.97
CA LYS A 71 -14.87 16.92 -9.69
C LYS A 71 -14.06 17.53 -8.53
N MET A 72 -12.74 17.42 -8.59
CA MET A 72 -11.80 18.08 -7.67
C MET A 72 -11.69 19.59 -7.88
N GLY A 73 -12.25 20.13 -8.97
CA GLY A 73 -12.26 21.58 -9.25
C GLY A 73 -11.01 22.09 -9.99
N PHE A 74 -10.27 21.22 -10.67
CA PHE A 74 -9.17 21.66 -11.52
C PHE A 74 -9.69 22.49 -12.70
N ASP A 75 -8.94 23.53 -13.10
CA ASP A 75 -9.31 24.36 -14.25
C ASP A 75 -9.38 23.54 -15.54
N ARG A 76 -10.37 23.83 -16.39
CA ARG A 76 -10.62 23.08 -17.62
C ARG A 76 -9.42 23.10 -18.58
N LYS A 77 -8.77 24.25 -18.76
CA LYS A 77 -7.61 24.36 -19.66
C LYS A 77 -6.44 23.54 -19.13
N TRP A 78 -6.27 23.52 -17.80
CA TRP A 78 -5.25 22.69 -17.16
C TRP A 78 -5.50 21.18 -17.36
N ILE A 79 -6.74 20.73 -17.19
CA ILE A 79 -7.13 19.34 -17.47
C ILE A 79 -6.84 19.00 -18.93
N GLU A 80 -7.22 19.86 -19.88
CA GLU A 80 -6.96 19.64 -21.31
C GLU A 80 -5.46 19.50 -21.63
N LEU A 81 -4.61 20.33 -21.02
CA LEU A 81 -3.16 20.22 -21.18
C LEU A 81 -2.62 18.88 -20.68
N ILE A 82 -3.04 18.46 -19.49
CA ILE A 82 -2.66 17.14 -18.94
C ILE A 82 -3.16 16.02 -19.85
N MET A 83 -4.42 16.08 -20.29
CA MET A 83 -4.98 15.04 -21.14
C MET A 83 -4.26 14.96 -22.48
N ARG A 84 -3.81 16.09 -23.07
CA ARG A 84 -2.97 16.05 -24.28
C ARG A 84 -1.68 15.26 -24.07
N CYS A 85 -1.01 15.43 -22.93
CA CYS A 85 0.20 14.66 -22.60
C CYS A 85 -0.09 13.15 -22.46
N VAL A 86 -1.26 12.80 -21.92
CA VAL A 86 -1.66 11.41 -21.70
C VAL A 86 -2.11 10.74 -23.00
N THR A 87 -2.88 11.43 -23.85
CA THR A 87 -3.50 10.82 -25.03
C THR A 87 -2.65 10.87 -26.29
N SER A 88 -1.59 11.68 -26.35
CA SER A 88 -0.75 11.82 -27.54
C SER A 88 0.33 10.75 -27.69
N VAL A 89 0.45 9.83 -26.72
CA VAL A 89 1.51 8.81 -26.73
C VAL A 89 1.22 7.71 -27.75
N SER A 90 2.28 7.12 -28.30
CA SER A 90 2.20 5.94 -29.17
C SER A 90 3.24 4.91 -28.73
N TYR A 91 2.88 3.64 -28.77
CA TYR A 91 3.75 2.53 -28.41
C TYR A 91 4.16 1.73 -29.64
N ALA A 92 5.25 0.98 -29.53
CA ALA A 92 5.65 -0.05 -30.48
C ALA A 92 6.30 -1.19 -29.68
N VAL A 93 5.92 -2.44 -29.96
CA VAL A 93 6.53 -3.60 -29.28
C VAL A 93 7.78 -4.00 -30.03
N THR A 94 8.92 -4.08 -29.33
CA THR A 94 10.16 -4.62 -29.90
C THR A 94 10.21 -6.12 -29.62
N ILE A 95 10.26 -6.94 -30.68
CA ILE A 95 10.38 -8.40 -30.58
C ILE A 95 11.71 -8.80 -31.22
N ASN A 96 12.57 -9.50 -30.46
CA ASN A 96 13.90 -9.93 -30.91
C ASN A 96 14.76 -8.79 -31.50
N GLY A 97 14.75 -7.62 -30.85
CA GLY A 97 15.50 -6.44 -31.30
C GLY A 97 14.88 -5.70 -32.49
N THR A 98 13.82 -6.24 -33.10
CA THR A 98 13.13 -5.59 -34.21
C THR A 98 11.92 -4.81 -33.71
N ARG A 99 11.86 -3.51 -34.01
CA ARG A 99 10.74 -2.64 -33.65
C ARG A 99 9.51 -3.02 -34.49
N GLY A 100 8.43 -3.41 -33.83
CA GLY A 100 7.14 -3.68 -34.45
C GLY A 100 6.40 -2.42 -34.89
N ARG A 101 5.16 -2.60 -35.36
CA ARG A 101 4.28 -1.49 -35.77
C ARG A 101 3.91 -0.63 -34.57
N SER A 102 3.76 0.67 -34.82
CA SER A 102 3.28 1.58 -33.79
C SER A 102 1.76 1.48 -33.64
N PHE A 103 1.28 1.60 -32.40
CA PHE A 103 -0.13 1.64 -32.06
C PHE A 103 -0.39 2.74 -31.02
N ILE A 104 -1.60 3.27 -31.03
CA ILE A 104 -2.04 4.30 -30.10
C ILE A 104 -2.85 3.61 -28.99
N PRO A 105 -2.47 3.75 -27.71
CA PRO A 105 -3.27 3.23 -26.61
C PRO A 105 -4.58 4.01 -26.48
N SER A 106 -5.63 3.35 -25.99
CA SER A 106 -6.90 4.01 -25.63
C SER A 106 -7.02 4.29 -24.13
N ARG A 107 -6.10 3.73 -23.33
CA ARG A 107 -6.08 3.81 -21.86
C ARG A 107 -4.69 3.54 -21.32
N GLY A 108 -4.55 3.73 -20.01
CA GLY A 108 -3.36 3.42 -19.24
C GLY A 108 -2.40 4.60 -19.11
N LEU A 109 -1.56 4.56 -18.09
CA LEU A 109 -0.58 5.58 -17.76
C LEU A 109 0.84 5.08 -18.04
N ARG A 110 1.68 5.94 -18.61
CA ARG A 110 3.04 5.57 -19.01
C ARG A 110 3.93 5.39 -17.78
N GLN A 111 4.44 4.19 -17.55
CA GLN A 111 5.43 3.94 -16.50
C GLN A 111 6.74 4.65 -16.82
N GLY A 112 7.36 5.26 -15.80
CA GLY A 112 8.58 6.08 -15.95
C GLY A 112 8.31 7.53 -16.39
N ASP A 113 7.07 7.89 -16.70
CA ASP A 113 6.67 9.28 -16.91
C ASP A 113 6.56 10.00 -15.55
N PRO A 114 7.19 11.18 -15.37
CA PRO A 114 7.06 11.97 -14.15
C PRO A 114 5.62 12.35 -13.77
N LEU A 115 4.71 12.44 -14.74
CA LEU A 115 3.31 12.81 -14.50
C LEU A 115 2.45 11.63 -14.04
N SER A 116 2.75 10.42 -14.53
CA SER A 116 1.92 9.23 -14.30
C SER A 116 1.70 8.89 -12.82
N PRO A 117 2.69 9.00 -11.91
CA PRO A 117 2.46 8.76 -10.48
C PRO A 117 1.37 9.68 -9.90
N PHE A 118 1.35 10.97 -10.27
CA PHE A 118 0.35 11.91 -9.77
C PHE A 118 -1.05 11.64 -10.33
N LEU A 119 -1.14 11.28 -11.62
CA LEU A 119 -2.40 10.88 -12.24
C LEU A 119 -2.94 9.58 -11.65
N PHE A 120 -2.04 8.66 -11.29
CA PHE A 120 -2.40 7.44 -10.59
C PHE A 120 -2.98 7.74 -9.20
N LEU A 121 -2.40 8.69 -8.45
CA LEU A 121 -2.97 9.13 -7.18
C LEU A 121 -4.38 9.73 -7.35
N ILE A 122 -4.59 10.54 -8.40
CA ILE A 122 -5.93 11.09 -8.71
C ILE A 122 -6.92 9.96 -9.01
N CYS A 123 -6.50 8.95 -9.76
CA CYS A 123 -7.34 7.76 -10.01
C CYS A 123 -7.71 7.06 -8.69
N SER A 124 -6.72 6.76 -7.85
CA SER A 124 -6.93 6.10 -6.56
C SER A 124 -7.77 6.93 -5.59
N GLU A 125 -7.77 8.26 -5.69
CA GLU A 125 -8.63 9.12 -4.87
C GLU A 125 -10.12 8.87 -5.14
N GLY A 126 -10.49 8.40 -6.34
CA GLY A 126 -11.84 7.93 -6.63
C GLY A 126 -12.24 6.76 -5.72
N LEU A 127 -11.34 5.81 -5.48
CA LEU A 127 -11.57 4.69 -4.56
C LEU A 127 -11.67 5.17 -3.11
N SER A 128 -10.78 6.07 -2.70
CA SER A 128 -10.83 6.68 -1.36
C SER A 128 -12.16 7.40 -1.12
N ALA A 129 -12.64 8.16 -2.10
CA ALA A 129 -13.90 8.88 -2.02
C ALA A 129 -15.10 7.93 -1.88
N LEU A 130 -15.13 6.81 -2.60
CA LEU A 130 -16.16 5.78 -2.45
C LEU A 130 -16.14 5.16 -1.05
N MET A 131 -14.96 4.83 -0.53
CA MET A 131 -14.80 4.27 0.81
C MET A 131 -15.23 5.25 1.90
N ARG A 132 -14.85 6.53 1.79
CA ARG A 132 -15.28 7.59 2.71
C ARG A 132 -16.78 7.77 2.72
N THR A 133 -17.40 7.85 1.54
CA THR A 133 -18.85 8.02 1.40
C THR A 133 -19.59 6.86 2.06
N SER A 134 -19.18 5.63 1.75
CA SER A 134 -19.76 4.41 2.34
C SER A 134 -19.57 4.32 3.86
N THR A 135 -18.46 4.83 4.38
CA THR A 135 -18.21 4.91 5.83
C THR A 135 -19.11 5.97 6.48
N LYS A 136 -19.25 7.14 5.86
CA LYS A 136 -20.10 8.25 6.34
C LYS A 136 -21.58 7.85 6.39
N GLU A 137 -22.03 7.05 5.42
CA GLU A 137 -23.39 6.50 5.35
C GLU A 137 -23.60 5.30 6.29
N GLY A 138 -22.55 4.84 6.98
CA GLY A 138 -22.62 3.71 7.91
C GLY A 138 -22.78 2.35 7.23
N LEU A 139 -22.54 2.27 5.91
CA LEU A 139 -22.60 1.04 5.12
C LEU A 139 -21.38 0.14 5.38
N ILE A 140 -20.20 0.76 5.51
CA ILE A 140 -18.94 0.11 5.87
C ILE A 140 -18.49 0.66 7.22
N ARG A 141 -18.03 -0.22 8.11
CA ARG A 141 -17.43 0.15 9.39
C ARG A 141 -15.98 -0.25 9.41
N GLY A 142 -15.09 0.73 9.50
CA GLY A 142 -13.65 0.53 9.54
C GLY A 142 -13.14 -0.07 10.85
N ALA A 143 -11.83 -0.20 10.94
CA ALA A 143 -11.15 -0.67 12.14
C ALA A 143 -10.82 0.49 13.09
N LYS A 144 -10.83 0.22 14.39
CA LYS A 144 -10.36 1.13 15.45
C LYS A 144 -9.28 0.45 16.27
N VAL A 145 -8.16 1.15 16.49
CA VAL A 145 -7.09 0.70 17.38
C VAL A 145 -7.47 0.90 18.86
N SER A 146 -8.22 1.95 19.17
CA SER A 146 -8.69 2.25 20.53
C SER A 146 -10.16 2.67 20.56
N ARG A 147 -10.81 2.61 21.74
CA ARG A 147 -12.25 2.93 21.89
C ARG A 147 -12.62 4.35 21.46
N LYS A 148 -11.72 5.30 21.69
CA LYS A 148 -11.86 6.72 21.31
C LYS A 148 -11.04 7.10 20.08
N GLY A 149 -10.37 6.13 19.46
CA GLY A 149 -9.50 6.34 18.31
C GLY A 149 -10.29 6.56 17.02
N PRO A 150 -9.63 7.12 15.99
CA PRO A 150 -10.24 7.28 14.68
C PRO A 150 -10.60 5.93 14.08
N GLU A 151 -11.65 5.94 13.26
CA GLU A 151 -12.04 4.79 12.45
C GLU A 151 -11.29 4.83 11.13
N ILE A 152 -10.51 3.79 10.84
CA ILE A 152 -9.75 3.66 9.60
C ILE A 152 -10.44 2.62 8.74
N SER A 153 -11.01 3.04 7.61
CA SER A 153 -11.67 2.14 6.65
C SER A 153 -10.75 1.65 5.55
N HIS A 154 -9.68 2.39 5.22
CA HIS A 154 -8.72 2.00 4.20
C HIS A 154 -7.38 2.71 4.38
N LEU A 155 -6.33 2.13 3.82
CA LEU A 155 -4.99 2.69 3.67
C LEU A 155 -4.49 2.37 2.26
N LEU A 156 -3.89 3.35 1.59
CA LEU A 156 -3.36 3.18 0.24
C LEU A 156 -1.82 3.28 0.23
N PHE A 157 -1.20 2.42 -0.57
CA PHE A 157 0.23 2.31 -0.80
C PHE A 157 0.50 2.19 -2.29
N ALA A 158 0.45 3.31 -3.02
CA ALA A 158 0.50 3.29 -4.47
C ALA A 158 -0.57 2.33 -5.04
N ASP A 159 -0.17 1.22 -5.66
CA ASP A 159 -1.03 0.19 -6.25
C ASP A 159 -1.57 -0.86 -5.25
N ASP A 160 -0.96 -0.98 -4.07
CA ASP A 160 -1.43 -1.83 -2.99
C ASP A 160 -2.47 -1.08 -2.13
N CYS A 161 -3.62 -1.71 -1.87
CA CYS A 161 -4.67 -1.15 -1.03
C CYS A 161 -4.97 -2.08 0.15
N LEU A 162 -5.12 -1.54 1.35
CA LEU A 162 -5.61 -2.27 2.52
C LEU A 162 -6.96 -1.70 2.93
N MET A 163 -8.01 -2.52 2.91
CA MET A 163 -9.36 -2.12 3.30
C MET A 163 -9.79 -2.83 4.58
N PHE A 164 -10.43 -2.11 5.47
CA PHE A 164 -10.90 -2.62 6.76
C PHE A 164 -12.41 -2.58 6.82
N SER A 165 -13.01 -3.68 7.29
CA SER A 165 -14.45 -3.77 7.54
C SER A 165 -14.75 -4.73 8.70
N GLU A 166 -15.96 -4.69 9.24
CA GLU A 166 -16.50 -5.80 10.04
C GLU A 166 -16.51 -7.09 9.18
N ALA A 167 -16.08 -8.20 9.76
CA ALA A 167 -16.01 -9.52 9.11
C ALA A 167 -17.41 -10.17 9.09
N THR A 168 -18.30 -9.60 8.30
CA THR A 168 -19.68 -10.06 8.14
C THR A 168 -20.00 -10.19 6.65
N THR A 169 -21.00 -11.01 6.32
CA THR A 169 -21.50 -11.12 4.93
C THR A 169 -21.93 -9.77 4.36
N LYS A 170 -22.54 -8.92 5.20
CA LYS A 170 -22.93 -7.55 4.81
C LYS A 170 -21.70 -6.70 4.48
N GLY A 171 -20.71 -6.66 5.37
CA GLY A 171 -19.48 -5.88 5.14
C GLY A 171 -18.71 -6.33 3.90
N ALA A 172 -18.60 -7.64 3.69
CA ALA A 172 -17.98 -8.21 2.49
C ALA A 172 -18.74 -7.88 1.21
N ARG A 173 -20.07 -7.95 1.23
CA ARG A 173 -20.91 -7.60 0.08
C ARG A 173 -20.73 -6.12 -0.28
N MET A 174 -20.83 -5.23 0.70
CA MET A 174 -20.64 -3.80 0.47
C MET A 174 -19.27 -3.49 -0.13
N LEU A 175 -18.21 -4.11 0.39
CA LEU A 175 -16.86 -3.96 -0.19
C LEU A 175 -16.79 -4.47 -1.62
N LYS A 176 -17.37 -5.63 -1.92
CA LYS A 176 -17.37 -6.19 -3.28
C LYS A 176 -18.13 -5.32 -4.27
N ASP A 177 -19.30 -4.82 -3.88
CA ASP A 177 -20.13 -3.97 -4.72
C ASP A 177 -19.45 -2.63 -4.99
N LEU A 178 -18.82 -2.03 -3.97
CA LEU A 178 -18.03 -0.81 -4.11
C LEU A 178 -16.85 -1.01 -5.06
N LEU A 179 -16.11 -2.11 -4.89
CA LEU A 179 -14.99 -2.45 -5.78
C LEU A 179 -15.48 -2.63 -7.21
N LYS A 180 -16.60 -3.31 -7.42
CA LYS A 180 -17.18 -3.47 -8.76
C LYS A 180 -17.50 -2.13 -9.42
N VAL A 181 -18.13 -1.20 -8.69
CA VAL A 181 -18.41 0.16 -9.20
C VAL A 181 -17.10 0.88 -9.56
N TYR A 182 -16.09 0.78 -8.70
CA TYR A 182 -14.79 1.39 -8.97
C TYR A 182 -14.09 0.76 -10.19
N GLU A 183 -14.12 -0.56 -10.34
CA GLU A 183 -13.55 -1.27 -11.50
C GLU A 183 -14.24 -0.84 -12.80
N GLU A 184 -15.56 -0.73 -12.79
CA GLU A 184 -16.36 -0.33 -13.95
C GLU A 184 -16.08 1.13 -14.38
N CYS A 185 -15.89 2.03 -13.42
CA CYS A 185 -15.62 3.45 -13.71
C CYS A 185 -14.16 3.73 -14.06
N SER A 186 -13.20 3.17 -13.32
CA SER A 186 -11.78 3.50 -13.45
C SER A 186 -11.02 2.63 -14.46
N GLY A 187 -11.60 1.48 -14.83
CA GLY A 187 -10.95 0.41 -15.59
C GLY A 187 -9.92 -0.39 -14.80
N GLN A 188 -9.54 0.03 -13.59
CA GLN A 188 -8.72 -0.79 -12.70
C GLN A 188 -9.42 -2.11 -12.42
N ARG A 189 -8.64 -3.14 -12.10
CA ARG A 189 -9.17 -4.47 -11.85
C ARG A 189 -8.45 -5.13 -10.69
N VAL A 190 -9.21 -5.57 -9.71
CA VAL A 190 -8.73 -6.35 -8.58
C VAL A 190 -8.32 -7.73 -9.06
N ASN A 191 -7.14 -8.14 -8.62
CA ASN A 191 -6.61 -9.47 -8.80
C ASN A 191 -6.92 -10.29 -7.55
N TYR A 192 -8.09 -10.92 -7.53
CA TYR A 192 -8.57 -11.68 -6.37
C TYR A 192 -7.65 -12.85 -6.00
N ASP A 193 -6.92 -13.42 -6.97
CA ASP A 193 -5.95 -14.51 -6.74
C ASP A 193 -4.70 -14.07 -5.97
N LYS A 194 -4.28 -12.81 -6.13
CA LYS A 194 -3.16 -12.22 -5.40
C LYS A 194 -3.58 -11.40 -4.18
N SER A 195 -4.87 -11.10 -4.08
CA SER A 195 -5.47 -10.42 -2.94
C SER A 195 -5.56 -11.35 -1.74
N LEU A 196 -5.40 -10.79 -0.54
CA LEU A 196 -5.36 -11.53 0.72
C LEU A 196 -6.36 -10.97 1.71
N ILE A 197 -6.91 -11.83 2.56
CA ILE A 197 -7.73 -11.41 3.70
C ILE A 197 -7.13 -11.87 5.01
N PHE A 198 -7.20 -10.99 6.00
CA PHE A 198 -6.81 -11.22 7.39
C PHE A 198 -8.02 -10.99 8.28
N TYR A 199 -8.18 -11.81 9.30
CA TYR A 199 -9.29 -11.71 10.25
C TYR A 199 -8.79 -11.40 11.66
N SER A 200 -9.61 -10.71 12.45
CA SER A 200 -9.38 -10.63 13.89
C SER A 200 -9.62 -11.98 14.56
N THR A 201 -8.89 -12.26 15.64
CA THR A 201 -8.87 -13.57 16.31
C THR A 201 -10.25 -14.01 16.79
N ASN A 202 -11.10 -13.08 17.23
CA ASN A 202 -12.48 -13.33 17.66
C ASN A 202 -13.49 -13.53 16.52
N THR A 203 -13.06 -13.56 15.26
CA THR A 203 -13.96 -13.84 14.13
C THR A 203 -14.26 -15.34 14.08
N ASN A 204 -15.53 -15.71 14.07
CA ASN A 204 -15.94 -17.12 13.99
C ASN A 204 -15.71 -17.70 12.58
N ASP A 205 -15.56 -19.03 12.50
CA ASP A 205 -15.20 -19.69 11.24
C ASP A 205 -16.32 -19.64 10.20
N GLU A 206 -17.59 -19.64 10.63
CA GLU A 206 -18.74 -19.44 9.76
C GLU A 206 -18.68 -18.09 9.01
N SER A 207 -18.36 -17.00 9.71
CA SER A 207 -18.23 -15.68 9.09
C SER A 207 -17.00 -15.61 8.19
N LYS A 208 -15.86 -16.21 8.59
CA LYS A 208 -14.67 -16.27 7.74
C LYS A 208 -14.99 -16.96 6.42
N GLU A 209 -15.66 -18.10 6.48
CA GLU A 209 -16.01 -18.90 5.31
C GLU A 209 -17.02 -18.17 4.41
N ALA A 210 -18.05 -17.54 5.00
CA ALA A 210 -19.01 -16.74 4.26
C ALA A 210 -18.35 -15.55 3.55
N VAL A 211 -17.42 -14.86 4.21
CA VAL A 211 -16.66 -13.75 3.64
C VAL A 211 -15.72 -14.23 2.52
N LEU A 212 -15.00 -15.34 2.73
CA LEU A 212 -14.09 -15.92 1.73
C LEU A 212 -14.84 -16.28 0.44
N ARG A 213 -15.97 -16.98 0.56
CA ARG A 213 -16.80 -17.33 -0.61
C ARG A 213 -17.31 -16.10 -1.34
N LEU A 214 -17.69 -15.05 -0.60
CA LEU A 214 -18.24 -13.85 -1.19
C LEU A 214 -17.17 -13.05 -1.94
N LEU A 215 -16.03 -12.77 -1.30
CA LEU A 215 -14.96 -11.96 -1.88
C LEU A 215 -14.11 -12.73 -2.90
N GLY A 216 -13.99 -14.06 -2.77
CA GLY A 216 -13.17 -14.87 -3.67
C GLY A 216 -11.66 -14.64 -3.49
N VAL A 217 -11.23 -14.20 -2.31
CA VAL A 217 -9.82 -13.90 -1.99
C VAL A 217 -9.20 -15.02 -1.15
N ARG A 218 -7.87 -15.09 -1.13
CA ARG A 218 -7.15 -16.08 -0.32
C ARG A 218 -7.05 -15.63 1.14
N SER A 219 -7.31 -16.54 2.08
CA SER A 219 -7.07 -16.30 3.50
C SER A 219 -5.58 -16.40 3.83
N SER A 220 -5.08 -15.51 4.68
CA SER A 220 -3.73 -15.62 5.25
C SER A 220 -3.77 -15.44 6.77
N THR A 221 -3.00 -16.27 7.46
CA THR A 221 -2.84 -16.22 8.93
C THR A 221 -1.71 -15.29 9.37
N SER A 222 -0.86 -14.84 8.43
CA SER A 222 0.34 -14.04 8.71
C SER A 222 0.30 -12.69 7.99
N PRO A 223 -0.17 -11.60 8.66
CA PRO A 223 -0.18 -10.25 8.10
C PRO A 223 1.22 -9.67 7.84
N GLU A 224 2.24 -10.25 8.47
CA GLU A 224 3.63 -9.77 8.49
C GLU A 224 4.32 -9.84 7.12
N LYS A 225 3.89 -10.73 6.22
CA LYS A 225 4.42 -10.80 4.84
C LYS A 225 3.96 -9.64 3.95
N TYR A 226 2.95 -8.87 4.34
CA TYR A 226 2.26 -7.92 3.47
C TYR A 226 3.11 -6.74 3.02
N LEU A 227 3.97 -6.19 3.88
CA LEU A 227 4.70 -4.94 3.63
C LEU A 227 6.23 -5.14 3.55
N GLY A 228 6.70 -6.39 3.42
CA GLY A 228 8.12 -6.72 3.54
C GLY A 228 8.72 -6.38 4.92
N LEU A 229 7.83 -6.11 5.90
CA LEU A 229 8.20 -5.71 7.24
C LEU A 229 8.74 -6.90 8.02
N PRO A 230 9.69 -6.66 8.94
CA PRO A 230 10.08 -7.67 9.92
C PRO A 230 8.85 -8.14 10.71
N ASN A 231 8.86 -9.40 11.15
CA ASN A 231 7.77 -9.97 11.94
C ASN A 231 7.42 -9.04 13.11
N LEU A 232 6.14 -9.03 13.48
CA LEU A 232 5.69 -8.33 14.68
C LEU A 232 6.66 -8.65 15.81
N VAL A 233 7.30 -7.61 16.38
CA VAL A 233 8.30 -7.76 17.45
C VAL A 233 7.58 -8.20 18.72
N GLY A 234 7.07 -9.43 18.73
CA GLY A 234 6.59 -10.10 19.91
C GLY A 234 7.76 -10.62 20.74
N ARG A 235 7.51 -11.65 21.54
CA ARG A 235 8.48 -12.23 22.49
C ARG A 235 9.78 -12.77 21.84
N ARG A 236 9.87 -12.90 20.51
CA ARG A 236 11.03 -13.45 19.80
C ARG A 236 11.68 -12.42 18.87
N LYS A 237 12.38 -11.45 19.47
CA LYS A 237 13.13 -10.39 18.75
C LYS A 237 14.10 -10.95 17.69
N LYS A 238 14.73 -12.10 17.95
CA LYS A 238 15.71 -12.74 17.05
C LYS A 238 15.10 -13.17 15.70
N GLU A 239 13.88 -13.69 15.70
CA GLU A 239 13.19 -14.16 14.49
C GLU A 239 12.73 -12.99 13.61
N ALA A 240 12.35 -11.85 14.20
CA ALA A 240 11.94 -10.65 13.46
C ALA A 240 13.08 -10.05 12.62
N PHE A 241 14.31 -10.09 13.13
CA PHE A 241 15.51 -9.64 12.40
C PHE A 241 16.13 -10.72 11.52
N GLN A 242 15.75 -12.00 11.66
CA GLN A 242 16.28 -13.07 10.82
C GLN A 242 15.96 -12.82 9.34
N ASN A 243 14.74 -12.39 9.01
CA ASN A 243 14.36 -11.98 7.65
C ASN A 243 15.19 -10.80 7.09
N LEU A 244 15.72 -9.93 7.97
CA LEU A 244 16.62 -8.85 7.57
C LEU A 244 18.02 -9.39 7.28
N VAL A 245 18.52 -10.23 8.18
CA VAL A 245 19.80 -10.93 8.04
C VAL A 245 19.79 -11.77 6.76
N ASP A 246 18.76 -12.57 6.52
CA ASP A 246 18.65 -13.43 5.34
C ASP A 246 18.63 -12.63 4.02
N ARG A 247 18.01 -11.45 4.00
CA ARG A 247 18.03 -10.53 2.84
C ARG A 247 19.41 -9.92 2.59
N ILE A 248 20.11 -9.56 3.66
CA ILE A 248 21.48 -9.05 3.59
C ILE A 248 22.41 -10.16 3.10
N THR A 249 22.33 -11.35 3.70
CA THR A 249 23.08 -12.55 3.31
C THR A 249 22.83 -12.91 1.84
N ALA A 250 21.58 -12.96 1.38
CA ALA A 250 21.27 -13.24 -0.02
C ALA A 250 21.87 -12.20 -1.00
N ARG A 251 21.98 -10.92 -0.59
CA ARG A 251 22.66 -9.90 -1.42
C ARG A 251 24.18 -10.02 -1.38
N ILE A 252 24.74 -10.44 -0.24
CA ILE A 252 26.18 -10.74 -0.07
C ILE A 252 26.57 -11.99 -0.88
N ASP A 253 25.74 -13.03 -0.87
CA ASP A 253 25.98 -14.27 -1.62
C ASP A 253 25.92 -14.00 -3.13
N ASN A 254 24.93 -13.22 -3.58
CA ASN A 254 24.89 -12.73 -4.97
C ASN A 254 26.10 -11.82 -5.31
N TRP A 255 26.70 -11.15 -4.33
CA TRP A 255 27.90 -10.32 -4.50
C TRP A 255 29.18 -11.13 -4.66
N SER A 256 29.30 -12.30 -4.02
CA SER A 256 30.44 -13.20 -4.18
C SER A 256 30.70 -13.61 -5.65
N SER A 257 29.65 -13.53 -6.50
CA SER A 257 29.70 -13.80 -7.94
C SER A 257 30.16 -12.63 -8.82
N ARG A 258 30.33 -11.42 -8.27
CA ARG A 258 30.72 -10.20 -9.02
C ARG A 258 32.15 -9.77 -8.67
N LEU A 259 33.01 -9.69 -9.69
CA LEU A 259 34.41 -9.21 -9.57
C LEU A 259 34.47 -7.69 -9.32
N LEU A 260 34.13 -7.24 -8.10
CA LEU A 260 34.21 -5.83 -7.70
C LEU A 260 35.56 -5.50 -7.04
N SER A 261 36.10 -4.32 -7.36
CA SER A 261 37.27 -3.73 -6.68
C SER A 261 36.95 -3.39 -5.22
N LEU A 262 37.98 -3.21 -4.39
CA LEU A 262 37.84 -2.82 -2.98
C LEU A 262 36.95 -1.56 -2.79
N GLY A 263 37.13 -0.53 -3.62
CA GLY A 263 36.30 0.67 -3.58
C GLY A 263 34.85 0.41 -4.03
N GLY A 264 34.63 -0.46 -5.02
CA GLY A 264 33.28 -0.88 -5.42
C GLY A 264 32.55 -1.66 -4.33
N LYS A 265 33.28 -2.47 -3.55
CA LYS A 265 32.75 -3.18 -2.38
C LYS A 265 32.32 -2.20 -1.28
N GLU A 266 33.15 -1.19 -0.99
CA GLU A 266 32.84 -0.16 0.01
C GLU A 266 31.60 0.66 -0.37
N ILE A 267 31.53 1.15 -1.61
CA ILE A 267 30.38 1.92 -2.11
C ILE A 267 29.11 1.06 -2.06
N PHE A 268 29.19 -0.22 -2.42
CA PHE A 268 28.05 -1.13 -2.35
C PHE A 268 27.55 -1.34 -0.92
N ILE A 269 28.47 -1.55 0.03
CA ILE A 269 28.11 -1.68 1.45
C ILE A 269 27.39 -0.40 1.92
N LYS A 270 27.94 0.77 1.63
CA LYS A 270 27.38 2.07 2.07
C LYS A 270 26.06 2.44 1.39
N ALA A 271 25.96 2.29 0.08
CA ALA A 271 24.78 2.74 -0.67
C ALA A 271 23.63 1.72 -0.66
N VAL A 272 23.95 0.42 -0.58
CA VAL A 272 22.98 -0.65 -0.80
C VAL A 272 22.73 -1.46 0.46
N LEU A 273 23.79 -1.95 1.13
CA LEU A 273 23.61 -2.79 2.31
C LEU A 273 23.22 -1.98 3.55
N GLN A 274 23.74 -0.75 3.75
CA GLN A 274 23.31 0.09 4.87
C GLN A 274 21.88 0.62 4.71
N ALA A 275 21.38 0.79 3.49
CA ALA A 275 19.99 1.23 3.27
C ALA A 275 18.95 0.23 3.80
N ILE A 276 19.26 -1.07 3.77
CA ILE A 276 18.37 -2.16 4.21
C ILE A 276 18.08 -2.12 5.71
N PRO A 277 19.08 -2.15 6.63
CA PRO A 277 18.86 -2.00 8.05
C PRO A 277 18.44 -0.58 8.39
N THR A 278 18.91 0.48 7.72
CA THR A 278 18.44 1.85 8.00
C THR A 278 16.94 1.99 7.74
N PHE A 279 16.43 1.42 6.64
CA PHE A 279 15.00 1.34 6.39
C PHE A 279 14.32 0.50 7.49
N ALA A 280 14.74 -0.74 7.73
CA ALA A 280 14.09 -1.60 8.72
C ALA A 280 14.13 -1.05 10.16
N ILE A 281 15.23 -0.45 10.58
CA ILE A 281 15.44 0.15 11.92
C ILE A 281 14.60 1.41 12.05
N LYS A 282 14.62 2.33 11.08
CA LYS A 282 13.76 3.53 11.11
C LYS A 282 12.27 3.18 11.23
N HIS A 283 11.85 2.04 10.66
CA HIS A 283 10.48 1.54 10.78
C HIS A 283 10.23 0.74 12.08
N SER A 284 11.23 0.09 12.67
CA SER A 284 11.08 -0.72 13.91
C SER A 284 11.35 0.05 15.20
N SER A 285 12.20 1.08 15.20
CA SER A 285 12.39 2.01 16.33
C SER A 285 11.09 2.73 16.70
N THR A 286 10.32 3.14 15.69
CA THR A 286 9.00 3.77 15.86
C THR A 286 7.98 2.80 16.46
N ILE A 287 8.02 1.52 16.07
CA ILE A 287 7.18 0.45 16.61
C ILE A 287 7.50 0.16 18.08
N LEU A 288 8.78 0.14 18.45
CA LEU A 288 9.18 -0.16 19.83
C LEU A 288 8.89 0.99 20.81
N VAL A 289 8.93 2.25 20.35
CA VAL A 289 8.53 3.41 21.14
C VAL A 289 7.01 3.39 21.39
N ALA A 290 6.20 2.99 20.41
CA ALA A 290 4.75 2.84 20.54
C ALA A 290 4.33 1.71 21.52
N GLU A 291 5.16 0.68 21.72
CA GLU A 291 4.91 -0.39 22.69
C GLU A 291 5.35 -0.06 24.13
N GLY A 292 5.87 1.15 24.40
CA GLY A 292 6.28 1.58 25.75
C GLY A 292 7.48 0.82 26.31
N THR A 293 8.28 0.17 25.46
CA THR A 293 9.42 -0.66 25.88
C THR A 293 10.76 0.07 25.93
N TRP A 294 10.81 1.34 25.55
CA TRP A 294 12.00 2.19 25.67
C TRP A 294 11.85 3.16 26.85
N GLN A 295 12.49 2.84 27.98
CA GLN A 295 12.73 3.82 29.03
C GLN A 295 13.77 4.83 28.52
N THR A 296 13.36 6.09 28.48
CA THR A 296 14.19 7.27 28.23
C THR A 296 15.36 7.33 29.20
N GLY A 297 16.60 7.46 28.71
CA GLY A 297 17.71 7.79 29.61
C GLY A 297 19.11 7.82 29.00
N HIS A 298 19.55 6.77 28.30
CA HIS A 298 21.00 6.60 28.07
C HIS A 298 21.45 6.29 26.63
N ALA A 299 20.55 6.19 25.65
CA ALA A 299 20.92 5.78 24.29
C ALA A 299 21.09 6.93 23.27
N LEU A 300 20.85 8.20 23.66
CA LEU A 300 21.06 9.34 22.77
C LEU A 300 22.55 9.58 22.46
N VAL A 301 23.46 9.16 23.35
CA VAL A 301 24.91 9.36 23.18
C VAL A 301 25.52 8.38 22.16
N SER A 302 24.88 7.24 21.88
CA SER A 302 25.42 6.24 20.94
C SER A 302 24.98 6.43 19.49
N MET A 303 24.07 7.37 19.20
CA MET A 303 23.60 7.65 17.82
C MET A 303 24.44 8.68 17.06
N GLU A 304 25.35 9.41 17.71
CA GLU A 304 26.30 10.30 17.03
C GLU A 304 27.55 9.59 16.49
N ILE A 305 27.78 8.32 16.85
CA ILE A 305 29.01 7.59 16.48
C ILE A 305 28.88 6.85 15.13
N PHE A 306 27.71 6.88 14.47
CA PHE A 306 27.47 6.18 13.20
C PHE A 306 26.85 7.04 12.08
N MET A 307 27.02 8.37 12.13
CA MET A 307 26.97 9.25 10.95
C MET A 307 28.38 9.73 10.61
#